data_AF-A0A968MMK9-F1
#
_entry.id   AF-A0A968MMK9-F1
#
_cell.length_a   1.000
_cell.length_b   1.000
_cell.length_c   1.000
_cell.angle_alpha   90.00
_cell.angle_beta   90.00
_cell.angle_gamma   90.00
#
_symmetry.space_group_name_H-M   'P 1'
#
loop_
_entity.id
_entity.type
_entity.pdbx_description
1 polymer ?
#
loop_
_entity_poly.entity_id
_entity_poly.type
_entity_poly.pdbx_seq_one_letter_code
_entity_poly.pdbx_strand_id
1 'polypeptide(L)'
;RKPLSTSARVTNYVTLPGRFVVYLPTMDRVGVSRKITDEAERKRLKEILDAHRRPGEGGFIARTVCAGLAESIIVRDMDFVRSVWTDVEERAQTHDGPALLLEDLDLVLRTARDLFTEDVARLVCDDPEEADRIRRLVLRHAPELADRIEVSPFGQSAFERHGVERQLQRAIERHVQLPSGASLVFDEAEALTAIDINTGRYVGKDDLREDSALDQPGGR
;
A
#
# COMPACT_ATOMS: atom_id res chain seq x y z
N ARG A 1 -14.94 -1.84 0.28
CA ARG A 1 -15.20 -0.98 -0.91
C ARG A 1 -16.29 0.00 -0.52
N LYS A 2 -16.09 1.30 -0.70
CA LYS A 2 -17.20 2.27 -0.57
C LYS A 2 -18.30 1.90 -1.58
N PRO A 3 -19.59 1.97 -1.23
CA PRO A 3 -20.65 1.56 -2.13
C PRO A 3 -20.71 2.46 -3.37
N LEU A 4 -20.85 1.84 -4.54
CA LEU A 4 -21.27 2.51 -5.79
C LEU A 4 -22.82 2.66 -5.87
N SER A 5 -23.52 2.30 -4.79
CA SER A 5 -24.98 2.30 -4.66
C SER A 5 -25.34 2.80 -3.25
N THR A 6 -26.51 3.41 -3.09
CA THR A 6 -27.03 4.04 -1.86
C THR A 6 -27.14 3.14 -0.61
N SER A 7 -26.67 1.88 -0.62
CA SER A 7 -26.66 0.98 0.53
C SER A 7 -25.27 0.36 0.78
N ALA A 8 -24.86 0.34 2.06
CA ALA A 8 -23.60 -0.27 2.46
C ALA A 8 -23.73 -1.80 2.59
N ARG A 9 -22.82 -2.53 1.95
CA ARG A 9 -22.68 -3.98 2.19
C ARG A 9 -21.95 -4.18 3.53
N VAL A 10 -22.62 -4.85 4.47
CA VAL A 10 -22.08 -5.16 5.80
C VAL A 10 -21.62 -6.61 5.90
N THR A 11 -20.71 -6.90 6.82
CA THR A 11 -20.22 -8.25 7.13
C THR A 11 -19.82 -8.36 8.59
N ASN A 12 -20.03 -9.53 9.18
CA ASN A 12 -19.53 -9.88 10.52
C ASN A 12 -18.12 -10.47 10.49
N TYR A 13 -17.54 -10.65 9.29
CA TYR A 13 -16.15 -11.04 9.10
C TYR A 13 -15.27 -9.80 9.15
N VAL A 14 -14.86 -9.42 10.36
CA VAL A 14 -14.06 -8.22 10.61
C VAL A 14 -12.62 -8.50 10.19
N THR A 15 -12.01 -7.51 9.53
CA THR A 15 -10.59 -7.55 9.15
C THR A 15 -9.92 -6.26 9.56
N LEU A 16 -8.82 -6.35 10.31
CA LEU A 16 -8.02 -5.21 10.73
C LEU A 16 -6.67 -5.22 10.02
N PRO A 17 -6.46 -4.36 9.02
CA PRO A 17 -5.20 -4.31 8.29
C PRO A 17 -4.11 -3.60 9.09
N GLY A 18 -3.17 -4.38 9.61
CA GLY A 18 -1.86 -3.92 10.06
C GLY A 18 -0.94 -3.63 8.87
N ARG A 19 0.32 -3.30 9.16
CA ARG A 19 1.30 -3.01 8.11
C ARG A 19 1.78 -4.27 7.41
N PHE A 20 2.11 -5.30 8.17
CA PHE A 20 2.68 -6.57 7.71
C PHE A 20 1.67 -7.71 7.80
N VAL A 21 0.70 -7.64 8.72
CA VAL A 21 -0.35 -8.64 8.88
C VAL A 21 -1.74 -8.05 8.71
N VAL A 22 -2.72 -8.89 8.38
CA VAL A 22 -4.15 -8.57 8.49
C VAL A 22 -4.72 -9.47 9.57
N TYR A 23 -5.29 -8.87 10.61
CA TYR A 23 -5.93 -9.61 11.69
C TYR A 23 -7.40 -9.89 11.38
N LEU A 24 -7.84 -11.10 11.73
CA LEU A 24 -9.16 -11.66 11.48
C LEU A 24 -9.77 -12.12 12.81
N PRO A 25 -10.22 -11.21 13.68
CA PRO A 25 -10.66 -11.56 15.03
C PRO A 25 -11.88 -12.50 15.03
N THR A 26 -12.73 -12.43 14.00
CA THR A 26 -13.94 -13.25 13.90
C THR A 26 -13.77 -14.49 13.01
N MET A 27 -12.55 -14.79 12.56
CA MET A 27 -12.26 -15.96 11.73
C MET A 27 -10.99 -16.67 12.17
N ASP A 28 -11.11 -17.93 12.56
CA ASP A 28 -9.95 -18.80 12.80
C ASP A 28 -9.31 -19.22 11.46
N ARG A 29 -8.40 -18.38 10.96
CA ARG A 29 -7.67 -18.64 9.72
C ARG A 29 -6.29 -18.00 9.70
N VAL A 30 -5.26 -18.80 9.47
CA VAL A 30 -3.92 -18.31 9.15
C VAL A 30 -3.64 -18.42 7.65
N GLY A 31 -3.04 -17.39 7.07
CA GLY A 31 -2.75 -17.33 5.64
C GLY A 31 -1.55 -16.48 5.28
N VAL A 32 -1.09 -16.62 4.03
CA VAL A 32 -0.01 -15.82 3.45
C VAL A 32 -0.46 -15.30 2.09
N SER A 33 -0.18 -14.02 1.81
CA SER A 33 -0.47 -13.34 0.55
C SER A 33 -0.10 -14.21 -0.65
N ARG A 34 -0.99 -14.29 -1.64
CA ARG A 34 -0.74 -15.07 -2.88
C ARG A 34 0.42 -14.51 -3.71
N LYS A 35 0.82 -13.26 -3.47
CA LYS A 35 1.96 -12.62 -4.15
C LYS A 35 3.32 -13.12 -3.64
N ILE A 36 3.37 -13.78 -2.47
CA ILE A 36 4.59 -14.43 -1.98
C ILE A 36 4.60 -15.83 -2.60
N THR A 37 5.45 -16.05 -3.60
CA THR A 37 5.50 -17.31 -4.37
C THR A 37 6.53 -18.31 -3.82
N ASP A 38 7.51 -17.84 -3.06
CA ASP A 38 8.51 -18.72 -2.44
C ASP A 38 7.89 -19.56 -1.31
N GLU A 39 7.90 -20.89 -1.49
CA GLU A 39 7.23 -21.81 -0.56
C GLU A 39 7.94 -21.88 0.80
N ALA A 40 9.27 -21.73 0.83
CA ALA A 40 10.02 -21.69 2.08
C ALA A 40 9.60 -20.49 2.94
N GLU A 41 9.52 -19.31 2.32
CA GLU A 41 9.05 -18.11 3.00
C GLU A 41 7.58 -18.19 3.41
N ARG A 42 6.71 -18.76 2.57
CA ARG A 42 5.29 -18.99 2.93
C ARG A 42 5.18 -19.86 4.18
N LYS A 43 5.96 -20.94 4.25
CA LYS A 43 6.00 -21.83 5.41
C LYS A 43 6.51 -21.10 6.64
N ARG A 44 7.64 -20.39 6.55
CA ARG A 44 8.22 -19.61 7.65
C ARG A 44 7.24 -18.60 8.22
N LEU A 45 6.61 -17.80 7.36
CA LEU A 45 5.63 -16.78 7.78
C LEU A 45 4.42 -17.43 8.45
N LYS A 46 3.92 -18.54 7.91
CA LYS A 46 2.81 -19.27 8.53
C LYS A 46 3.18 -19.80 9.91
N GLU A 47 4.36 -20.38 10.07
CA GLU A 47 4.88 -20.86 11.36
C GLU A 47 4.99 -19.72 12.39
N ILE A 48 5.49 -18.55 11.99
CA ILE A 48 5.54 -17.37 12.86
C ILE A 48 4.13 -16.94 13.30
N LEU A 49 3.19 -16.84 12.36
CA LEU A 49 1.82 -16.43 12.69
C LEU A 49 1.12 -17.45 13.60
N ASP A 50 1.28 -18.74 13.33
CA ASP A 50 0.69 -19.81 14.15
C ASP A 50 1.33 -19.86 15.55
N ALA A 51 2.66 -19.67 15.66
CA ALA A 51 3.38 -19.73 16.94
C ALA A 51 3.01 -18.58 17.89
N HIS A 52 2.74 -17.38 17.34
CA HIS A 52 2.42 -16.19 18.13
C HIS A 52 0.94 -15.92 18.28
N ARG A 53 0.09 -16.71 17.63
CA ARG A 53 -1.35 -16.62 17.77
C ARG A 53 -1.81 -17.22 19.10
N ARG A 54 -2.68 -16.51 19.81
CA ARG A 54 -3.32 -16.96 21.05
C ARG A 54 -4.52 -17.88 20.75
N PRO A 55 -4.78 -18.90 21.58
CA PRO A 55 -5.97 -19.73 21.43
C PRO A 55 -7.25 -18.87 21.46
N GLY A 56 -8.12 -19.06 20.45
CA GLY A 56 -9.44 -18.40 20.40
C GLY A 56 -9.45 -16.94 19.93
N GLU A 57 -8.30 -16.32 19.62
CA GLU A 57 -8.26 -14.91 19.19
C GLU A 57 -8.60 -14.69 17.70
N GLY A 58 -8.83 -15.76 16.93
CA GLY A 58 -9.06 -15.69 15.49
C GLY A 58 -7.79 -15.96 14.68
N GLY A 59 -7.54 -15.18 13.63
CA GLY A 59 -6.55 -15.52 12.61
C GLY A 59 -5.77 -14.34 12.05
N PHE A 60 -4.72 -14.63 11.28
CA PHE A 60 -3.84 -13.63 10.67
C PHE A 60 -3.50 -13.98 9.22
N ILE A 61 -3.35 -12.96 8.38
CA ILE A 61 -2.83 -13.10 7.02
C ILE A 61 -1.56 -12.27 6.86
N ALA A 62 -0.43 -12.90 6.51
CA ALA A 62 0.79 -12.18 6.16
C ALA A 62 0.63 -11.45 4.81
N ARG A 63 0.93 -10.15 4.77
CA ARG A 63 0.93 -9.31 3.57
C ARG A 63 2.23 -9.51 2.79
N THR A 64 2.27 -9.07 1.54
CA THR A 64 3.45 -9.23 0.66
C THR A 64 4.71 -8.56 1.23
N VAL A 65 4.55 -7.40 1.86
CA VAL A 65 5.64 -6.64 2.51
C VAL A 65 6.21 -7.32 3.76
N CYS A 66 5.62 -8.44 4.19
CA CYS A 66 6.09 -9.24 5.32
C CYS A 66 7.28 -10.14 4.95
N ALA A 67 7.48 -10.39 3.65
CA ALA A 67 8.50 -11.32 3.16
C ALA A 67 9.92 -10.86 3.56
N GLY A 68 10.72 -11.77 4.09
CA GLY A 68 12.10 -11.52 4.52
C GLY A 68 12.24 -10.77 5.84
N LEU A 69 11.14 -10.32 6.47
CA LEU A 69 11.21 -9.61 7.74
C LEU A 69 11.54 -10.53 8.91
N ALA A 70 12.24 -9.97 9.89
CA ALA A 70 12.49 -10.60 11.17
C ALA A 70 11.18 -10.88 11.91
N GLU A 71 11.12 -12.01 12.60
CA GLU A 71 9.96 -12.45 13.39
C GLU A 71 9.49 -11.37 14.37
N SER A 72 10.42 -10.70 15.06
CA SER A 72 10.11 -9.65 16.03
C SER A 72 9.32 -8.48 15.45
N ILE A 73 9.55 -8.12 14.18
CA ILE A 73 8.82 -7.06 13.48
C ILE A 73 7.38 -7.50 13.19
N ILE A 74 7.21 -8.75 12.78
CA ILE A 74 5.90 -9.35 12.47
C ILE A 74 5.06 -9.43 13.74
N VAL A 75 5.65 -9.93 14.83
CA VAL A 75 4.98 -10.06 16.13
C VAL A 75 4.56 -8.70 16.68
N ARG A 76 5.41 -7.67 16.56
CA ARG A 76 5.05 -6.30 16.96
C ARG A 76 3.81 -5.79 16.24
N ASP A 77 3.70 -6.03 14.92
CA ASP A 77 2.51 -5.62 14.16
C ASP A 77 1.27 -6.47 14.52
N MET A 78 1.44 -7.76 14.85
CA MET A 78 0.36 -8.60 15.40
C MET A 78 -0.17 -8.04 16.72
N ASP A 79 0.72 -7.65 17.65
CA ASP A 79 0.32 -7.07 18.93
C ASP A 79 -0.36 -5.72 18.77
N PHE A 80 0.08 -4.91 17.82
CA PHE A 80 -0.58 -3.65 17.49
C PHE A 80 -2.04 -3.88 17.02
N VAL A 81 -2.26 -4.75 16.03
CA VAL A 81 -3.62 -4.95 15.50
C VAL A 81 -4.53 -5.63 16.53
N ARG A 82 -3.96 -6.43 17.44
CA ARG A 82 -4.67 -6.94 18.62
C ARG A 82 -5.10 -5.82 19.55
N SER A 83 -4.22 -4.86 19.88
CA SER A 83 -4.59 -3.76 20.77
C SER A 83 -5.72 -2.92 20.18
N VAL A 84 -5.69 -2.68 18.87
CA VAL A 84 -6.79 -2.00 18.16
C VAL A 84 -8.10 -2.78 18.30
N TRP A 85 -8.07 -4.10 18.22
CA TRP A 85 -9.27 -4.91 18.43
C TRP A 85 -9.77 -4.87 19.86
N THR A 86 -8.86 -4.95 20.84
CA THR A 86 -9.21 -4.80 22.26
C THR A 86 -9.90 -3.46 22.52
N ASP A 87 -9.38 -2.35 21.99
CA ASP A 87 -10.02 -1.04 22.09
C ASP A 87 -11.44 -1.03 21.48
N VAL A 88 -11.64 -1.75 20.37
CA VAL A 88 -12.95 -1.89 19.72
C VAL A 88 -13.92 -2.70 20.58
N GLU A 89 -13.47 -3.81 21.16
CA GLU A 89 -14.27 -4.65 22.05
C GLU A 89 -14.70 -3.88 23.31
N GLU A 90 -13.78 -3.13 23.92
CA GLU A 90 -14.06 -2.28 25.08
C GLU A 90 -15.08 -1.19 24.75
N ARG A 91 -14.94 -0.52 23.60
CA ARG A 91 -15.92 0.49 23.13
C ARG A 91 -17.28 -0.13 22.85
N ALA A 92 -17.32 -1.34 22.29
CA ALA A 92 -18.55 -2.05 22.00
C ALA A 92 -19.32 -2.41 23.28
N GLN A 93 -18.62 -2.73 24.37
CA GLN A 93 -19.23 -3.05 25.67
C GLN A 93 -19.76 -1.82 26.42
N THR A 94 -19.24 -0.63 26.12
CA THR A 94 -19.54 0.61 26.86
C THR A 94 -20.62 1.48 26.22
N HIS A 95 -21.04 1.18 24.98
CA HIS A 95 -22.07 1.93 24.27
C HIS A 95 -23.35 1.14 24.10
N ASP A 96 -24.48 1.76 24.46
CA ASP A 96 -25.81 1.25 24.14
C ASP A 96 -26.27 1.79 22.78
N GLY A 97 -26.49 0.89 21.82
CA GLY A 97 -27.02 1.23 20.49
C GLY A 97 -25.96 1.48 19.40
N PRO A 98 -26.36 1.97 18.22
CA PRO A 98 -25.44 2.15 17.08
C PRO A 98 -24.36 3.20 17.37
N ALA A 99 -23.09 2.79 17.28
CA ALA A 99 -21.94 3.66 17.49
C ALA A 99 -20.80 3.37 16.51
N LEU A 100 -19.99 4.38 16.20
CA LEU A 100 -18.73 4.21 15.45
C LEU A 100 -17.65 3.72 16.41
N LEU A 101 -17.30 2.43 16.31
CA LEU A 101 -16.30 1.81 17.19
C LEU A 101 -14.86 2.02 16.69
N LEU A 102 -14.69 1.95 15.38
CA LEU A 102 -13.43 2.12 14.68
C LEU A 102 -13.65 2.86 13.36
N GLU A 103 -12.90 3.94 13.18
CA GLU A 103 -12.80 4.62 11.89
C GLU A 103 -11.67 3.97 11.08
N ASP A 104 -11.92 3.66 9.81
CA ASP A 104 -10.88 3.16 8.91
C ASP A 104 -9.89 4.27 8.56
N LEU A 105 -8.64 3.91 8.26
CA LEU A 105 -7.64 4.89 7.86
C LEU A 105 -8.08 5.59 6.57
N ASP A 106 -8.03 6.92 6.58
CA ASP A 106 -8.20 7.71 5.36
C ASP A 106 -7.06 7.45 4.36
N LEU A 107 -7.12 8.09 3.20
CA LEU A 107 -6.13 7.88 2.14
C LEU A 107 -4.70 8.23 2.62
N VAL A 108 -4.53 9.30 3.38
CA VAL A 108 -3.23 9.79 3.84
C VAL A 108 -2.62 8.80 4.81
N LEU A 109 -3.36 8.42 5.84
CA LEU A 109 -2.92 7.48 6.87
C LEU A 109 -2.70 6.08 6.29
N ARG A 110 -3.55 5.63 5.35
CA ARG A 110 -3.37 4.36 4.64
C ARG A 110 -2.11 4.36 3.79
N THR A 111 -1.85 5.46 3.08
CA THR A 111 -0.63 5.64 2.27
C THR A 111 0.60 5.63 3.16
N ALA A 112 0.59 6.33 4.28
CA ALA A 112 1.68 6.29 5.25
C ALA A 112 1.90 4.86 5.79
N ARG A 113 0.85 4.15 6.22
CA ARG A 113 0.97 2.76 6.70
C ARG A 113 1.55 1.83 5.63
N ASP A 114 1.14 1.96 4.38
CA ASP A 114 1.44 1.00 3.32
C ASP A 114 2.73 1.32 2.54
N LEU A 115 3.09 2.60 2.37
CA LEU A 115 4.21 3.04 1.52
C LEU A 115 5.37 3.70 2.29
N PHE A 116 5.18 4.13 3.54
CA PHE A 116 6.26 4.76 4.29
C PHE A 116 7.14 3.67 4.93
N THR A 117 8.13 3.21 4.18
CA THR A 117 9.05 2.10 4.49
C THR A 117 10.46 2.58 4.79
N GLU A 118 11.34 1.68 5.25
CA GLU A 118 12.70 2.03 5.66
C GLU A 118 13.57 2.58 4.52
N ASP A 119 13.23 2.24 3.27
CA ASP A 119 13.79 2.79 2.03
C ASP A 119 13.31 4.21 1.72
N VAL A 120 12.26 4.70 2.40
CA VAL A 120 11.81 6.08 2.29
C VAL A 120 12.64 6.97 3.21
N ALA A 121 13.44 7.84 2.59
CA ALA A 121 14.32 8.75 3.32
C ALA A 121 13.53 9.78 4.14
N ARG A 122 12.46 10.36 3.57
CA ARG A 122 11.66 11.43 4.19
C ARG A 122 10.21 11.38 3.73
N LEU A 123 9.29 11.72 4.64
CA LEU A 123 7.88 11.99 4.33
C LEU A 123 7.64 13.48 4.55
N VAL A 124 7.37 14.21 3.48
CA VAL A 124 7.13 15.66 3.53
C VAL A 124 5.63 15.91 3.42
N CYS A 125 5.07 16.67 4.37
CA CYS A 125 3.68 17.09 4.40
C CYS A 125 3.61 18.62 4.51
N ASP A 126 2.74 19.26 3.74
CA ASP A 126 2.55 20.72 3.76
C ASP A 126 1.52 21.19 4.79
N ASP A 127 0.77 20.26 5.40
CA ASP A 127 -0.15 20.52 6.49
C ASP A 127 0.43 20.00 7.84
N PRO A 128 0.71 20.88 8.81
CA PRO A 128 1.21 20.47 10.13
C PRO A 128 0.27 19.52 10.89
N GLU A 129 -1.05 19.70 10.79
CA GLU A 129 -2.03 18.87 11.49
C GLU A 129 -2.03 17.45 10.91
N GLU A 130 -1.95 17.32 9.59
CA GLU A 130 -1.82 16.02 8.91
C GLU A 130 -0.47 15.37 9.22
N ALA A 131 0.62 16.13 9.23
CA ALA A 131 1.94 15.61 9.65
C ALA A 131 1.89 15.00 11.05
N ASP A 132 1.19 15.64 11.99
CA ASP A 132 1.00 15.12 13.35
C ASP A 132 0.10 13.89 13.39
N ARG A 133 -0.98 13.84 12.59
CA ARG A 133 -1.82 12.63 12.43
C ARG A 133 -0.99 11.45 11.92
N ILE A 134 -0.16 11.68 10.90
CA ILE A 134 0.76 10.67 10.35
C ILE A 134 1.77 10.25 11.42
N ARG A 135 2.38 11.20 12.13
CA ARG A 135 3.37 10.91 13.20
C ARG A 135 2.78 10.04 14.30
N ARG A 136 1.55 10.32 14.76
CA ARG A 136 0.87 9.47 15.76
C ARG A 136 0.61 8.06 15.26
N LEU A 137 0.28 7.90 13.97
CA LEU A 137 0.15 6.57 13.37
C LEU A 137 1.52 5.86 13.34
N VAL A 138 2.54 6.51 12.77
CA VAL A 138 3.87 5.94 12.59
C VAL A 138 4.52 5.56 13.91
N LEU A 139 4.40 6.39 14.96
CA LEU A 139 4.91 6.07 16.31
C LEU A 139 4.36 4.75 16.88
N ARG A 140 3.16 4.35 16.47
CA ARG A 140 2.55 3.08 16.93
C ARG A 140 3.02 1.86 16.12
N HIS A 141 3.41 2.04 14.86
CA HIS A 141 3.72 0.93 13.95
C HIS A 141 5.20 0.76 13.61
N ALA A 142 5.91 1.88 13.48
CA ALA A 142 7.29 1.97 13.00
C ALA A 142 7.94 3.24 13.61
N PRO A 143 8.14 3.28 14.95
CA PRO A 143 8.63 4.47 15.64
C PRO A 143 9.96 5.00 15.09
N GLU A 144 10.81 4.11 14.56
CA GLU A 144 12.06 4.45 13.88
C GLU A 144 11.90 5.33 12.63
N LEU A 145 10.70 5.42 12.05
CA LEU A 145 10.40 6.27 10.90
C LEU A 145 9.82 7.62 11.30
N ALA A 146 9.42 7.81 12.56
CA ALA A 146 8.73 9.02 13.00
C ALA A 146 9.58 10.30 12.78
N ASP A 147 10.88 10.22 13.02
CA ASP A 147 11.80 11.35 12.88
C ASP A 147 12.02 11.77 11.41
N ARG A 148 11.60 10.95 10.44
CA ARG A 148 11.71 11.24 9.01
C ARG A 148 10.49 12.02 8.46
N ILE A 149 9.51 12.33 9.31
CA ILE A 149 8.33 13.13 8.95
C ILE A 149 8.68 14.61 9.09
N GLU A 150 8.64 15.34 7.98
CA GLU A 150 8.96 16.76 7.88
C GLU A 150 7.75 17.57 7.45
N VAL A 151 7.61 18.78 8.00
CA VAL A 151 6.61 19.75 7.58
C VAL A 151 7.24 20.70 6.57
N SER A 152 6.65 20.83 5.37
CA SER A 152 7.10 21.78 4.37
C SER A 152 6.88 23.21 4.85
N PRO A 153 7.82 24.14 4.60
CA PRO A 153 7.65 25.55 4.91
C PRO A 153 6.42 26.16 4.24
N PHE A 154 5.78 27.10 4.94
CA PHE A 154 4.56 27.76 4.49
C PHE A 154 4.76 28.53 3.17
N GLY A 155 3.72 28.55 2.33
CA GLY A 155 3.65 29.39 1.13
C GLY A 155 4.10 28.73 -0.18
N GLN A 156 4.50 27.46 -0.16
CA GLN A 156 4.75 26.66 -1.37
C GLN A 156 4.35 25.20 -1.14
N SER A 157 3.64 24.58 -2.09
CA SER A 157 3.26 23.17 -1.98
C SER A 157 4.51 22.27 -1.99
N ALA A 158 4.43 21.12 -1.32
CA ALA A 158 5.51 20.13 -1.35
C ALA A 158 5.81 19.69 -2.80
N PHE A 159 4.78 19.60 -3.64
CA PHE A 159 4.91 19.19 -5.03
C PHE A 159 5.66 20.20 -5.89
N GLU A 160 5.40 21.49 -5.72
CA GLU A 160 6.13 22.54 -6.46
C GLU A 160 7.60 22.57 -6.05
N ARG A 161 7.88 22.53 -4.74
CA ARG A 161 9.24 22.54 -4.20
C ARG A 161 10.08 21.37 -4.74
N HIS A 162 9.48 20.20 -4.87
CA HIS A 162 10.16 18.99 -5.35
C HIS A 162 10.00 18.75 -6.86
N GLY A 163 9.37 19.68 -7.59
CA GLY A 163 9.18 19.57 -9.04
C GLY A 163 8.22 18.46 -9.49
N VAL A 164 7.47 17.87 -8.55
CA VAL A 164 6.48 16.81 -8.79
C VAL A 164 5.25 17.37 -9.51
N GLU A 165 4.88 18.63 -9.26
CA GLU A 165 3.70 19.27 -9.84
C GLU A 165 3.68 19.18 -11.37
N ARG A 166 4.82 19.49 -12.01
CA ARG A 166 4.96 19.40 -13.48
C ARG A 166 4.89 17.96 -13.99
N GLN A 167 5.38 17.00 -13.21
CA GLN A 167 5.31 15.59 -13.58
C GLN A 167 3.88 15.07 -13.47
N LEU A 168 3.14 15.50 -12.44
CA LEU A 168 1.74 15.15 -12.24
C LEU A 168 0.87 15.70 -13.36
N GLN A 169 1.06 16.96 -13.73
CA GLN A 169 0.36 17.58 -14.85
C GLN A 169 0.60 16.81 -16.16
N ARG A 170 1.85 16.44 -16.44
CA ARG A 170 2.18 15.59 -17.60
C ARG A 170 1.60 14.18 -17.51
N ALA A 171 1.47 13.61 -16.32
CA ALA A 171 0.98 12.25 -16.12
C ALA A 171 -0.53 12.12 -16.37
N ILE A 172 -1.29 13.22 -16.24
CA ILE A 172 -2.73 13.26 -16.50
C ILE A 172 -3.05 13.74 -17.93
N GLU A 173 -2.04 14.10 -18.72
CA GLU A 173 -2.24 14.51 -20.11
C GLU A 173 -2.64 13.32 -20.97
N ARG A 174 -3.58 13.56 -21.88
CA ARG A 174 -3.97 12.60 -22.92
C ARG A 174 -2.77 12.19 -23.80
N HIS A 175 -1.87 13.13 -24.10
CA HIS A 175 -0.70 12.93 -24.94
C HIS A 175 0.56 13.13 -24.12
N VAL A 176 1.39 12.09 -24.00
CA VAL A 176 2.60 12.12 -23.19
C VAL A 176 3.82 11.94 -24.09
N GLN A 177 4.66 12.97 -24.18
CA GLN A 177 5.97 12.85 -24.82
C GLN A 177 6.98 12.13 -23.93
N LEU A 178 7.66 11.15 -24.52
CA LEU A 178 8.75 10.39 -23.90
C LEU A 178 10.11 11.03 -24.19
N PRO A 179 11.13 10.84 -23.33
CA PRO A 179 12.48 11.34 -23.56
C PRO A 179 13.13 10.86 -24.87
N SER A 180 12.72 9.69 -25.36
CA SER A 180 13.18 9.12 -26.63
C SER A 180 12.60 9.82 -27.87
N GLY A 181 11.69 10.78 -27.70
CA GLY A 181 10.97 11.44 -28.79
C GLY A 181 9.73 10.67 -29.27
N ALA A 182 9.48 9.48 -28.74
CA ALA A 182 8.20 8.78 -28.90
C ALA A 182 7.09 9.46 -28.07
N SER A 183 5.83 9.11 -28.35
CA SER A 183 4.69 9.59 -27.57
C SER A 183 3.64 8.52 -27.34
N LEU A 184 2.96 8.64 -26.20
CA LEU A 184 1.83 7.81 -25.80
C LEU A 184 0.54 8.63 -25.88
N VAL A 185 -0.52 8.03 -26.40
CA VAL A 185 -1.86 8.65 -26.43
C VAL A 185 -2.85 7.75 -25.70
N PHE A 186 -3.51 8.30 -24.69
CA PHE A 186 -4.45 7.59 -23.82
C PHE A 186 -5.89 7.98 -24.17
N ASP A 187 -6.68 7.04 -24.69
CA ASP A 187 -8.09 7.25 -25.00
C ASP A 187 -8.97 6.39 -24.10
N GLU A 188 -9.74 7.02 -23.23
CA GLU A 188 -10.74 6.35 -22.38
C GLU A 188 -12.05 6.16 -23.14
N ALA A 189 -12.52 4.91 -23.17
CA ALA A 189 -13.84 4.51 -23.65
C ALA A 189 -14.61 3.83 -22.51
N GLU A 190 -15.88 3.48 -22.74
CA GLU A 190 -16.79 2.98 -21.69
C GLU A 190 -16.28 1.73 -20.95
N ALA A 191 -15.63 0.82 -21.68
CA ALA A 191 -15.21 -0.48 -21.14
C ALA A 191 -13.69 -0.69 -21.16
N LEU A 192 -12.93 0.24 -21.75
CA LEU A 192 -11.49 0.09 -21.96
C LEU A 192 -10.77 1.44 -22.07
N THR A 193 -9.47 1.41 -21.81
CA THR A 193 -8.54 2.49 -22.15
C THR A 193 -7.65 1.99 -23.29
N ALA A 194 -7.70 2.65 -24.43
CA ALA A 194 -6.77 2.41 -25.54
C ALA A 194 -5.51 3.24 -25.35
N ILE A 195 -4.35 2.62 -25.49
CA ILE A 195 -3.04 3.29 -25.41
C ILE A 195 -2.35 3.12 -26.75
N ASP A 196 -2.21 4.21 -27.49
CA ASP A 196 -1.50 4.24 -28.77
C ASP A 196 -0.05 4.69 -28.58
N ILE A 197 0.88 4.06 -29.31
CA ILE A 197 2.32 4.29 -29.20
C ILE A 197 2.84 4.81 -30.54
N ASN A 198 3.21 6.08 -30.55
CA ASN A 198 3.79 6.73 -31.72
C ASN A 198 5.31 6.82 -31.55
N THR A 199 6.06 6.07 -32.36
CA THR A 199 7.52 6.19 -32.40
C THR A 199 7.93 7.55 -32.97
N GLY A 200 8.86 8.24 -32.30
CA GLY A 200 9.37 9.54 -32.74
C GLY A 200 10.01 9.47 -34.13
N ARG A 201 10.19 10.63 -34.77
CA ARG A 201 10.82 10.72 -36.09
C ARG A 201 12.28 10.24 -35.97
N TYR A 202 12.59 9.12 -36.63
CA TYR A 202 13.93 8.54 -36.76
C TYR A 202 14.97 9.61 -37.13
N VAL A 203 15.85 9.95 -36.19
CA VAL A 203 17.09 10.72 -36.44
C VAL A 203 18.16 9.67 -36.68
N GLY A 204 18.57 9.51 -37.93
CA GLY A 204 19.12 8.23 -38.41
C GLY A 204 20.54 7.83 -38.01
N LYS A 205 20.81 6.54 -38.30
CA LYS A 205 22.10 5.83 -38.42
C LYS A 205 22.96 5.71 -37.15
N ASP A 206 22.61 4.70 -36.36
CA ASP A 206 23.45 3.58 -35.90
C ASP A 206 22.70 2.93 -34.72
N ASP A 207 22.86 1.63 -34.52
CA ASP A 207 22.16 0.79 -33.52
C ASP A 207 20.78 0.22 -33.90
N LEU A 208 20.67 -0.33 -35.10
CA LEU A 208 19.66 -1.35 -35.44
C LEU A 208 20.12 -2.80 -35.12
N ARG A 209 20.85 -3.02 -34.02
CA ARG A 209 21.10 -4.38 -33.50
C ARG A 209 21.10 -4.38 -31.97
N GLU A 210 20.46 -5.42 -31.42
CA GLU A 210 20.20 -5.70 -30.00
C GLU A 210 19.05 -4.83 -29.43
N ASP A 211 17.77 -5.19 -29.54
CA ASP A 211 17.14 -6.26 -28.75
C ASP A 211 15.81 -6.71 -29.40
N SER A 212 15.91 -7.48 -30.47
CA SER A 212 14.75 -8.24 -30.99
C SER A 212 15.15 -9.68 -31.21
N ALA A 213 15.33 -10.39 -30.09
CA ALA A 213 15.40 -11.85 -30.06
C ALA A 213 14.36 -12.37 -29.06
N LEU A 214 13.08 -12.31 -29.44
CA LEU A 214 12.17 -13.40 -29.11
C LEU A 214 12.50 -14.54 -30.09
N ASP A 215 13.61 -15.23 -29.83
CA ASP A 215 13.97 -16.44 -30.57
C ASP A 215 13.22 -17.62 -29.95
N GLN A 216 12.42 -18.28 -30.78
CA GLN A 216 11.67 -19.48 -30.39
C GLN A 216 12.64 -20.67 -30.30
N PRO A 217 12.45 -21.63 -29.37
CA PRO A 217 13.28 -22.80 -29.32
C PRO A 217 12.96 -23.72 -30.52
N GLY A 218 13.97 -23.94 -31.35
CA GLY A 218 13.90 -24.73 -32.57
C GLY A 218 13.57 -26.20 -32.35
N GLY A 219 12.73 -26.73 -33.25
CA GLY A 219 12.55 -28.16 -33.45
C GLY A 219 13.56 -28.72 -34.44
N ARG A 220 14.19 -29.83 -34.06
CA ARG A 220 14.45 -31.00 -34.91
C ARG A 220 14.28 -32.24 -34.06
#